data_AF-A0A0F9NYN7-F1
#
_entry.id   AF-A0A0F9NYN7-F1
#
_cell.length_a   1.000
_cell.length_b   1.000
_cell.length_c   1.000
_cell.angle_alpha   90.00
_cell.angle_beta   90.00
_cell.angle_gamma   90.00
#
_symmetry.space_group_name_H-M   'P 1'
#
loop_
_entity.id
_entity.type
_entity.pdbx_description
1 polymer ?
#
loop_
_entity_poly.entity_id
_entity_poly.type
_entity_poly.pdbx_seq_one_letter_code
_entity_poly.pdbx_strand_id
1 'polypeptide(L)'
;MKPKTATAVMMMLPAAPGTCVMCATAHDENSPHNYWSLFYGMRFKLKYGRDATHADCCAHMPEKSRPFYRQAVEEAGRKWTEPDSEPIAEPYAESQPFRKETPSETQD
;
A
#
# COMPACT_ATOMS: atom_id res chain seq x y z
N MET A 1 -39.54 21.70 7.32
CA MET A 1 -38.09 21.70 7.03
C MET A 1 -37.70 20.31 6.54
N LYS A 2 -37.01 20.18 5.40
CA LYS A 2 -36.53 18.87 4.90
C LYS A 2 -35.20 18.54 5.60
N PRO A 3 -34.95 17.29 6.03
CA PRO A 3 -33.68 16.93 6.64
C PRO A 3 -32.56 17.08 5.60
N LYS A 4 -31.47 17.74 5.98
CA LYS A 4 -30.25 17.80 5.18
C LYS A 4 -29.58 16.43 5.30
N THR A 5 -29.45 15.70 4.19
CA THR A 5 -28.69 14.45 4.17
C THR A 5 -27.23 14.78 4.49
N ALA A 6 -26.73 14.30 5.62
CA ALA A 6 -25.31 14.40 5.92
C ALA A 6 -24.55 13.43 5.00
N THR A 7 -23.67 13.95 4.16
CA THR A 7 -22.73 13.12 3.40
C THR A 7 -21.74 12.52 4.39
N ALA A 8 -21.76 11.19 4.52
CA ALA A 8 -20.75 10.47 5.30
C ALA A 8 -19.38 10.59 4.62
N VAL A 9 -18.39 11.11 5.33
CA VAL A 9 -16.99 11.12 4.89
C VAL A 9 -16.36 9.82 5.37
N MET A 10 -16.01 8.92 4.45
CA MET A 10 -15.19 7.75 4.77
C MET A 10 -13.74 8.19 4.94
N MET A 11 -13.20 8.02 6.14
CA MET A 11 -11.78 8.21 6.43
C MET A 11 -11.11 6.86 6.67
N MET A 12 -9.95 6.65 6.07
CA MET A 12 -9.10 5.51 6.46
C MET A 12 -8.20 5.88 7.62
N LEU A 13 -8.10 4.98 8.58
CA LEU A 13 -7.06 5.03 9.59
C LEU A 13 -5.68 4.82 8.93
N PRO A 14 -4.59 5.33 9.54
CA PRO A 14 -3.25 5.03 9.06
C PRO A 14 -2.93 3.54 9.19
N ALA A 15 -1.93 3.08 8.43
CA ALA A 15 -1.37 1.75 8.61
C ALA A 15 -0.80 1.58 10.03
N ALA A 16 -0.81 0.35 10.55
CA ALA A 16 -0.23 0.06 11.86
C ALA A 16 1.27 0.38 11.87
N PRO A 17 1.82 0.93 12.98
CA PRO A 17 3.26 1.15 13.12
C PRO A 17 4.06 -0.14 12.83
N GLY A 18 5.22 0.00 12.16
CA GLY A 18 6.07 -1.13 11.80
C GLY A 18 5.61 -1.95 10.58
N THR A 19 4.56 -1.51 9.89
CA THR A 19 4.12 -2.10 8.61
C THR A 19 4.32 -1.13 7.46
N CYS A 20 4.31 -1.64 6.22
CA CYS A 20 4.35 -0.77 5.05
C CYS A 20 3.15 0.20 5.06
N VAL A 21 3.41 1.50 4.96
CA VAL A 21 2.34 2.51 5.01
C VAL A 21 1.43 2.49 3.77
N MET A 22 1.87 1.83 2.70
CA MET A 22 1.07 1.70 1.49
C MET A 22 0.05 0.58 1.58
N CYS A 23 0.43 -0.58 2.15
CA CYS A 23 -0.38 -1.79 2.14
C CYS A 23 -0.71 -2.40 3.52
N ALA A 24 -0.24 -1.79 4.62
CA ALA A 24 -0.44 -2.23 6.00
C ALA A 24 -0.03 -3.69 6.27
N THR A 25 0.94 -4.21 5.50
CA THR A 25 1.52 -5.55 5.63
C THR A 25 3.03 -5.42 5.82
N ALA A 26 3.66 -6.36 6.54
CA ALA A 26 5.11 -6.43 6.64
C ALA A 26 5.71 -7.04 5.36
N HIS A 27 6.67 -6.35 4.75
CA HIS A 27 7.48 -6.83 3.63
C HIS A 27 8.76 -6.00 3.52
N ASP A 28 9.75 -6.48 2.77
CA ASP A 28 10.96 -5.74 2.43
C ASP A 28 10.79 -4.84 1.20
N GLU A 29 11.78 -3.99 0.93
CA GLU A 29 11.78 -3.00 -0.17
C GLU A 29 11.80 -3.60 -1.57
N ASN A 30 12.24 -4.85 -1.71
CA ASN A 30 12.31 -5.56 -2.97
C ASN A 30 11.11 -6.50 -3.17
N SER A 31 10.20 -6.57 -2.20
CA SER A 31 8.93 -7.29 -2.27
C SER A 31 7.80 -6.38 -2.74
N PRO A 32 6.83 -6.90 -3.52
CA PRO A 32 5.70 -6.10 -3.98
C PRO A 32 4.84 -5.64 -2.82
N HIS A 33 4.11 -4.54 -2.99
CA HIS A 33 3.00 -4.23 -2.09
C HIS A 33 2.00 -5.39 -2.10
N ASN A 34 1.34 -5.62 -0.96
CA ASN A 34 0.34 -6.68 -0.87
C ASN A 34 -0.93 -6.33 -1.67
N TYR A 35 -1.01 -6.79 -2.93
CA TYR A 35 -2.16 -6.60 -3.82
C TYR A 35 -3.50 -7.04 -3.18
N TRP A 36 -3.47 -8.06 -2.32
CA TRP A 36 -4.66 -8.60 -1.66
C TRP A 36 -5.08 -7.83 -0.42
N SER A 37 -4.29 -6.84 0.01
CA SER A 37 -4.64 -5.98 1.13
C SER A 37 -5.80 -5.08 0.76
N LEU A 38 -6.92 -5.20 1.48
CA LEU A 38 -8.05 -4.28 1.36
C LEU A 38 -7.60 -2.84 1.63
N PHE A 39 -6.68 -2.65 2.57
CA PHE A 39 -6.08 -1.36 2.88
C PHE A 39 -5.38 -0.76 1.65
N TYR A 40 -4.54 -1.55 0.98
CA TYR A 40 -3.83 -1.10 -0.23
C TYR A 40 -4.82 -0.70 -1.32
N GLY A 41 -5.78 -1.57 -1.64
CA GLY A 41 -6.78 -1.31 -2.68
C GLY A 41 -7.60 -0.04 -2.41
N MET A 42 -8.11 0.13 -1.19
CA MET A 42 -8.84 1.35 -0.82
C MET A 42 -7.95 2.60 -0.83
N ARG A 43 -6.73 2.53 -0.28
CA ARG A 43 -5.80 3.69 -0.29
C ARG A 43 -5.49 4.13 -1.71
N PHE A 44 -5.16 3.16 -2.57
CA PHE A 44 -4.80 3.39 -3.95
C PHE A 44 -5.98 4.03 -4.69
N LYS A 45 -7.19 3.49 -4.53
CA LYS A 45 -8.41 4.03 -5.13
C LYS A 45 -8.73 5.45 -4.65
N LEU A 46 -8.60 5.71 -3.35
CA LEU A 46 -8.82 7.04 -2.79
C LEU A 46 -7.81 8.06 -3.32
N LYS A 47 -6.55 7.66 -3.56
CA LYS A 47 -5.48 8.55 -4.02
C LYS A 47 -5.49 8.77 -5.54
N TYR A 48 -5.70 7.71 -6.32
CA TYR A 48 -5.54 7.73 -7.79
C TYR A 48 -6.85 7.57 -8.57
N GLY A 49 -7.98 7.36 -7.88
CA GLY A 49 -9.30 7.28 -8.53
C GLY A 49 -9.57 5.99 -9.30
N ARG A 50 -8.68 5.00 -9.25
CA ARG A 50 -8.84 3.67 -9.88
C ARG A 50 -8.41 2.55 -8.97
N ASP A 51 -8.85 1.32 -9.27
CA ASP A 51 -8.36 0.15 -8.57
C ASP A 51 -6.89 -0.12 -8.95
N ALA A 52 -6.12 -0.61 -7.98
CA ALA A 52 -4.72 -0.99 -8.20
C ALA A 52 -4.64 -2.26 -9.05
N THR A 53 -3.51 -2.43 -9.74
CA THR A 53 -3.20 -3.62 -10.54
C THR A 53 -1.98 -4.36 -9.97
N HIS A 54 -1.77 -5.59 -10.40
CA HIS A 54 -0.57 -6.35 -10.03
C HIS A 54 0.72 -5.63 -10.47
N ALA A 55 0.68 -4.99 -11.64
CA ALA A 55 1.79 -4.19 -12.13
C ALA A 55 2.08 -2.98 -11.22
N ASP A 56 1.06 -2.27 -10.73
CA ASP A 56 1.25 -1.16 -9.78
C ASP A 56 1.94 -1.65 -8.48
N CYS A 57 1.51 -2.81 -7.95
CA CYS A 57 2.06 -3.36 -6.71
C CYS A 57 3.57 -3.60 -6.76
N CYS A 58 4.09 -4.04 -7.90
CA CYS A 58 5.51 -4.35 -8.07
C CYS A 58 6.30 -3.27 -8.81
N ALA A 59 5.69 -2.15 -9.20
CA ALA A 59 6.34 -1.15 -10.04
C ALA A 59 7.54 -0.47 -9.38
N HIS A 60 7.63 -0.46 -8.04
CA HIS A 60 8.80 0.04 -7.32
C HIS A 60 9.94 -0.99 -7.22
N MET A 61 9.66 -2.28 -7.42
CA MET A 61 10.66 -3.34 -7.32
C MET A 61 11.68 -3.25 -8.46
N PRO A 62 12.89 -3.82 -8.27
CA PRO A 62 13.86 -3.97 -9.35
C PRO A 62 13.23 -4.65 -10.57
N GLU A 63 13.51 -4.13 -11.77
CA GLU A 63 12.91 -4.63 -13.02
C GLU A 63 13.13 -6.13 -13.21
N LYS A 64 14.33 -6.62 -12.89
CA LYS A 64 14.68 -8.04 -12.94
C LYS A 64 13.83 -8.94 -12.02
N SER A 65 13.22 -8.38 -10.97
CA SER A 65 12.43 -9.12 -9.98
C SER A 65 10.96 -9.24 -10.36
N ARG A 66 10.44 -8.30 -11.16
CA ARG A 66 9.01 -8.23 -11.52
C ARG A 66 8.49 -9.47 -12.28
N PRO A 67 9.26 -10.06 -13.22
CA PRO A 67 8.83 -11.29 -13.90
C PRO A 67 8.58 -12.46 -12.96
N PHE A 68 9.38 -12.61 -11.89
CA PHE A 68 9.19 -13.67 -10.90
C PHE A 68 7.91 -13.46 -10.09
N TYR A 69 7.58 -12.21 -9.75
CA TYR A 69 6.30 -11.92 -9.09
C TYR A 69 5.12 -12.24 -10.00
N ARG A 70 5.18 -11.85 -11.28
CA ARG A 70 4.15 -12.21 -12.26
C ARG A 70 3.95 -13.72 -12.37
N GLN A 71 5.04 -14.47 -12.49
CA GLN A 71 5.00 -15.93 -12.50
C GLN A 71 4.32 -16.47 -11.24
N ALA A 72 4.69 -15.99 -10.05
CA ALA A 72 4.08 -16.42 -8.79
C ALA A 72 2.57 -16.13 -8.71
N VAL A 73 2.11 -15.00 -9.27
CA VAL A 73 0.67 -14.67 -9.36
C VAL A 73 -0.06 -15.67 -10.26
N GLU A 74 0.52 -15.99 -11.42
CA GLU A 74 -0.06 -16.92 -12.39
C GLU A 74 -0.07 -18.37 -11.85
N GLU A 75 1.02 -18.81 -11.20
CA GLU A 75 1.12 -20.11 -10.53
C GLU A 75 0.13 -20.27 -9.36
N ALA A 76 -0.21 -19.17 -8.68
CA ALA A 76 -1.27 -19.15 -7.67
C ALA A 76 -2.69 -19.21 -8.27
N GLY A 77 -2.82 -19.41 -9.59
CA GLY A 77 -4.11 -19.50 -10.29
C GLY A 77 -4.81 -18.15 -10.45
N ARG A 78 -4.07 -17.04 -10.39
CA ARG A 78 -4.63 -15.68 -10.42
C ARG A 78 -4.26 -14.99 -11.72
N LYS A 79 -5.17 -14.14 -12.18
CA LYS A 79 -4.97 -13.37 -13.41
C LYS A 79 -4.12 -12.13 -13.11
N TRP A 80 -3.00 -12.02 -13.81
CA TRP A 80 -2.21 -10.79 -13.84
C TRP A 80 -3.04 -9.61 -14.38
N THR A 81 -2.89 -8.42 -13.77
CA THR A 81 -3.60 -7.20 -14.17
C THR A 81 -2.62 -6.08 -14.47
N GLU A 82 -2.92 -5.32 -15.52
CA GLU A 82 -2.18 -4.16 -16.01
C GLU A 82 -3.11 -2.93 -16.03
N PRO A 83 -2.61 -1.72 -15.78
CA PRO A 83 -3.38 -0.49 -15.95
C PRO A 83 -3.41 -0.06 -17.41
N ASP A 84 -4.42 0.75 -17.78
CA ASP A 84 -4.49 1.37 -19.12
C ASP A 84 -3.42 2.47 -19.33
N SER A 85 -2.74 2.86 -18.25
CA SER A 85 -1.64 3.84 -18.19
C SER A 85 -0.34 3.18 -17.76
N GLU A 86 0.74 3.95 -17.63
CA GLU A 86 1.94 3.47 -16.93
C GLU A 86 1.61 3.03 -15.49
N PRO A 87 2.22 1.92 -15.01
CA PRO A 87 2.09 1.50 -13.62
C PRO A 87 2.61 2.55 -12.64
N ILE A 88 1.85 2.82 -11.58
CA ILE A 88 2.24 3.80 -10.57
C ILE A 88 3.17 3.11 -9.57
N ALA A 89 4.46 3.47 -9.62
CA ALA A 89 5.49 2.98 -8.71
C ALA A 89 5.41 3.67 -7.33
N GLU A 90 4.48 3.24 -6.49
CA GLU A 90 4.43 3.73 -5.12
C GLU A 90 5.62 3.23 -4.31
N PRO A 91 6.36 4.13 -3.63
CA PRO A 91 7.60 3.78 -2.99
C PRO A 91 7.39 2.72 -1.91
N TYR A 92 8.47 2.00 -1.60
CA TYR A 92 8.59 1.34 -0.31
C TYR A 92 8.71 2.42 0.75
N ALA A 93 7.59 2.79 1.35
CA ALA A 93 7.62 3.67 2.48
C ALA A 93 7.76 2.79 3.72
N GLU A 94 9.03 2.62 4.15
CA GLU A 94 9.34 2.27 5.52
C GLU A 94 8.39 3.05 6.43
N SER A 95 7.78 2.37 7.39
CA SER A 95 7.15 3.08 8.49
C SER A 95 8.18 4.07 9.03
N GLN A 96 7.97 5.37 8.77
CA GLN A 96 8.63 6.39 9.56
C GLN A 96 8.48 5.96 11.02
N PRO A 97 9.55 5.89 11.81
CA PRO A 97 9.44 5.44 13.19
C PRO A 97 8.37 6.27 13.87
N PHE A 98 7.28 5.63 14.29
CA PHE A 98 6.27 6.27 15.09
C PHE A 98 6.95 6.61 16.43
N ARG A 99 7.44 7.85 16.52
CA ARG A 99 8.13 8.46 17.67
C ARG A 99 9.60 8.02 17.86
N LYS A 100 10.55 8.83 17.40
CA LYS A 100 11.74 9.06 18.23
C LYS A 100 11.38 10.10 19.30
N GLU A 101 11.99 9.95 20.47
CA GLU A 101 11.85 10.78 21.69
C GLU A 101 10.88 10.25 22.76
N THR A 102 11.38 9.27 23.54
CA THR A 102 11.31 9.41 25.01
C THR A 102 12.49 10.29 25.42
N PRO A 103 12.30 11.41 26.14
CA PRO A 103 13.42 12.07 26.81
C PRO A 103 14.06 11.07 27.76
N SER A 104 15.40 10.97 27.72
CA SER A 104 16.14 10.20 28.71
C SER A 104 15.90 10.82 30.08
N GLU A 105 15.23 10.09 30.96
CA GLU A 105 15.23 10.40 32.38
C GLU A 105 16.60 9.99 32.93
N THR A 106 17.57 10.90 32.85
CA THR A 106 18.73 10.86 33.75
C THR A 106 18.23 11.14 35.15
N GLN A 107 18.17 10.09 35.97
CA GLN A 107 18.06 10.21 37.41
C GLN A 107 19.49 10.33 37.96
N ASP A 108 19.85 11.55 38.38
CA ASP A 108 20.87 11.81 39.41
C ASP A 108 20.20 11.74 40.79
#